data_AF-A0A1W2BQR7-F1
#
_entry.id   AF-A0A1W2BQR7-F1
#
_cell.length_a   1.000
_cell.length_b   1.000
_cell.length_c   1.000
_cell.angle_alpha   90.00
_cell.angle_beta   90.00
_cell.angle_gamma   90.00
#
_symmetry.space_group_name_H-M   'P 1'
#
loop_
_entity.id
_entity.type
_entity.pdbx_description
1 polymer ?
#
loop_
_entity_poly.entity_id
_entity_poly.type
_entity_poly.pdbx_seq_one_letter_code
_entity_poly.pdbx_strand_id
1 'polypeptide(L)'
;MPLSTVLELKTYFAQFNVDFEAVDRARLKAIDKIVKKGKISGNSEYELLINRVDDIYNDPKRAGELDILNDLLLAFDANRSS
;
A
#
# COMPACT_ATOMS: atom_id res chain seq x y z
N MET A 1 12.96 22.95 -1.60
CA MET A 1 12.94 22.80 -0.12
C MET A 1 14.32 23.18 0.42
N PRO A 2 14.44 23.99 1.48
CA PRO A 2 15.72 24.37 2.07
C PRO A 2 16.43 23.20 2.76
N LEU A 3 17.76 23.17 2.72
CA LEU A 3 18.60 22.15 3.37
C LEU A 3 18.37 22.07 4.89
N SER A 4 18.10 23.20 5.55
CA SER A 4 17.77 23.27 6.98
C SER A 4 16.49 22.50 7.32
N THR A 5 15.47 22.62 6.48
CA THR A 5 14.19 21.91 6.65
C THR A 5 14.36 20.39 6.49
N VAL A 6 15.21 19.95 5.55
CA VAL A 6 15.55 18.52 5.38
C VAL A 6 16.30 17.98 6.60
N LEU A 7 17.19 18.78 7.20
CA LEU A 7 17.91 18.41 8.41
C LEU A 7 16.96 18.26 9.60
N GLU A 8 16.10 19.26 9.84
CA GLU A 8 15.12 19.24 10.94
C GLU A 8 14.16 18.04 10.84
N LEU A 9 13.69 17.71 9.63
CA LEU A 9 12.88 16.52 9.40
C LEU A 9 13.64 15.24 9.80
N LYS A 10 14.91 15.11 9.40
CA LYS A 10 15.74 13.94 9.76
C LYS A 10 15.89 13.79 11.27
N THR A 11 16.13 14.88 12.00
CA THR A 11 16.26 14.85 13.46
C THR A 11 14.94 14.49 14.13
N TYR A 12 13.82 15.01 13.61
CA TYR A 12 12.49 14.71 14.11
C TYR A 12 12.12 13.24 13.90
N PHE A 13 12.35 12.68 12.71
CA PHE A 13 12.13 11.24 12.48
C PHE A 13 13.06 10.34 13.30
N ALA A 14 14.29 10.78 13.57
CA ALA A 14 15.22 10.04 14.43
C ALA A 14 14.74 9.95 15.89
N GLN A 15 14.00 10.94 16.39
CA GLN A 15 13.40 10.90 17.73
C GLN A 15 12.25 9.89 17.85
N PHE A 16 11.57 9.56 16.74
CA PHE A 16 10.40 8.69 16.78
C PHE A 16 10.72 7.19 16.75
N ASN A 17 12.00 6.78 16.66
CA ASN A 17 12.46 5.38 16.60
C ASN A 17 11.53 4.47 15.78
N VAL A 18 11.01 4.99 14.66
CA VAL A 18 10.04 4.29 13.83
C VAL A 18 10.80 3.20 13.10
N ASP A 19 10.50 1.95 13.43
CA ASP A 19 10.95 0.81 12.64
C ASP A 19 10.16 0.79 11.33
N PHE A 20 10.71 1.45 10.31
CA PHE A 20 10.14 1.51 8.97
C PHE A 20 9.94 0.12 8.36
N GLU A 21 10.79 -0.86 8.71
CA GLU A 21 10.60 -2.23 8.27
C GLU A 21 9.40 -2.87 8.96
N ALA A 22 9.18 -2.61 10.26
CA ALA A 22 7.99 -3.08 10.95
C ALA A 22 6.71 -2.50 10.35
N VAL A 23 6.73 -1.22 9.98
CA VAL A 23 5.62 -0.56 9.30
C VAL A 23 5.35 -1.21 7.94
N ASP A 24 6.39 -1.46 7.14
CA ASP A 24 6.21 -2.08 5.83
C ASP A 24 5.73 -3.55 5.95
N ARG A 25 6.25 -4.31 6.92
CA ARG A 25 5.74 -5.66 7.24
C ARG A 25 4.26 -5.63 7.64
N ALA A 26 3.84 -4.64 8.44
CA ALA A 26 2.44 -4.50 8.83
C ALA A 26 1.55 -4.14 7.62
N ARG A 27 2.03 -3.25 6.74
CA ARG A 27 1.38 -2.90 5.47
C ARG A 27 1.18 -4.12 4.59
N LEU A 28 2.23 -4.92 4.37
CA LEU A 28 2.15 -6.14 3.57
C LEU A 28 1.20 -7.19 4.17
N LYS A 29 1.18 -7.32 5.50
CA LYS A 29 0.19 -8.19 6.18
C LYS A 29 -1.24 -7.72 5.98
N ALA A 30 -1.48 -6.41 5.95
CA ALA A 30 -2.80 -5.86 5.68
C ALA A 30 -3.25 -6.19 4.24
N ILE A 31 -2.35 -6.01 3.25
CA ILE A 31 -2.59 -6.39 1.85
C ILE A 31 -2.94 -7.87 1.75
N ASP A 32 -2.10 -8.75 2.32
CA ASP A 32 -2.31 -10.20 2.30
C ASP A 32 -3.66 -10.60 2.93
N LYS A 33 -4.06 -9.93 4.02
CA LYS A 33 -5.36 -10.14 4.65
C LYS A 33 -6.53 -9.74 3.73
N ILE A 34 -6.42 -8.64 3.01
CA ILE A 34 -7.46 -8.18 2.06
C ILE A 34 -7.54 -9.15 0.88
N VAL A 35 -6.40 -9.58 0.34
CA VAL A 35 -6.33 -10.56 -0.75
C VAL A 35 -6.96 -11.89 -0.32
N LYS A 36 -6.61 -12.42 0.86
CA LYS A 36 -7.23 -13.65 1.40
C LYS A 36 -8.72 -13.52 1.67
N LYS A 37 -9.18 -12.33 2.04
CA LYS A 37 -10.60 -12.02 2.24
C LYS A 37 -11.36 -11.95 0.90
N GLY A 38 -10.68 -11.66 -0.20
CA GLY A 38 -11.24 -11.66 -1.55
C GLY A 38 -12.21 -10.50 -1.84
N LYS A 39 -12.27 -9.48 -0.98
CA LYS A 39 -13.10 -8.28 -1.21
C LYS A 39 -12.57 -7.05 -0.49
N ILE A 40 -12.70 -5.91 -1.15
CA ILE A 40 -12.44 -4.58 -0.60
C ILE A 40 -13.70 -4.09 0.13
N SER A 41 -13.56 -3.69 1.38
CA SER A 41 -14.68 -3.26 2.24
C SER A 41 -14.80 -1.75 2.42
N GLY A 42 -13.84 -0.97 1.94
CA GLY A 42 -13.90 0.48 2.04
C GLY A 42 -12.73 1.17 1.37
N ASN A 43 -12.77 2.51 1.34
CA ASN A 43 -11.78 3.35 0.66
C ASN A 43 -10.36 3.14 1.19
N SER A 44 -10.19 2.94 2.50
CA SER A 44 -8.86 2.73 3.07
C SER A 44 -8.21 1.42 2.60
N GLU A 45 -9.00 0.34 2.43
CA GLU A 45 -8.50 -0.90 1.83
C GLU A 45 -8.19 -0.70 0.35
N TYR A 46 -9.03 0.06 -0.38
CA TYR A 46 -8.81 0.40 -1.79
C TYR A 46 -7.50 1.17 -2.02
N GLU A 47 -7.30 2.28 -1.30
CA GLU A 47 -6.08 3.11 -1.41
C GLU A 47 -4.81 2.29 -1.10
N LEU A 48 -4.91 1.37 -0.13
CA LEU A 48 -3.79 0.54 0.27
C LEU A 48 -3.40 -0.48 -0.83
N LEU A 49 -4.38 -0.99 -1.60
CA LEU A 49 -4.10 -1.85 -2.77
C LEU A 49 -3.62 -1.05 -3.98
N ILE A 50 -4.15 0.16 -4.24
CA ILE A 50 -3.66 1.05 -5.31
C ILE A 50 -2.17 1.35 -5.10
N ASN A 51 -1.79 1.78 -3.89
CA ASN A 51 -0.39 2.03 -3.57
C ASN A 51 0.49 0.78 -3.75
N ARG A 52 -0.06 -0.42 -3.51
CA ARG A 52 0.66 -1.66 -3.73
C ARG A 52 0.84 -1.98 -5.22
N VAL A 53 -0.19 -1.73 -6.02
CA VAL A 53 -0.13 -1.88 -7.48
C VAL A 53 0.96 -0.97 -8.03
N ASP A 54 1.01 0.30 -7.62
CA ASP A 54 2.06 1.25 -8.04
C ASP A 54 3.47 0.75 -7.65
N ASP A 55 3.63 0.20 -6.44
CA ASP A 55 4.91 -0.34 -5.96
C ASP A 55 5.42 -1.53 -6.82
N ILE A 56 4.51 -2.38 -7.32
CA ILE A 56 4.87 -3.65 -7.99
C ILE A 56 4.62 -3.66 -9.50
N TYR A 57 4.05 -2.59 -10.06
CA TYR A 57 3.63 -2.52 -11.47
C TYR A 57 4.75 -2.87 -12.46
N ASN A 58 5.99 -2.47 -12.15
CA ASN A 58 7.15 -2.73 -12.99
C ASN A 58 7.94 -3.99 -12.59
N ASP A 59 7.49 -4.78 -11.62
CA ASP A 59 8.17 -6.02 -11.20
C ASP A 59 7.54 -7.26 -11.88
N PRO A 60 8.17 -7.82 -12.92
CA PRO A 60 7.63 -8.98 -13.64
C PRO A 60 7.55 -10.25 -12.78
N LYS A 61 8.29 -10.33 -11.66
CA LYS A 61 8.18 -11.46 -10.73
C LYS A 61 6.90 -11.42 -9.90
N ARG A 62 6.21 -10.28 -9.89
CA ARG A 62 4.99 -10.01 -9.11
C ARG A 62 3.73 -9.98 -9.99
N ALA A 63 3.81 -10.36 -11.27
CA ALA A 63 2.68 -10.31 -12.20
C ALA A 63 1.42 -11.02 -11.67
N GLY A 64 1.57 -12.19 -11.05
CA GLY A 64 0.43 -12.89 -10.46
C GLY A 64 -0.19 -12.20 -9.24
N GLU A 65 0.60 -11.45 -8.45
CA GLU A 65 0.08 -10.60 -7.38
C GLU A 65 -0.69 -9.42 -7.98
N LEU A 66 -0.12 -8.79 -9.02
CA LEU A 66 -0.72 -7.66 -9.73
C LEU A 66 -2.10 -8.00 -10.32
N ASP A 67 -2.24 -9.18 -10.95
CA ASP A 67 -3.51 -9.61 -11.53
C ASP A 67 -4.61 -9.75 -10.45
N ILE A 68 -4.29 -10.38 -9.32
CA ILE A 68 -5.23 -10.54 -8.19
C ILE A 68 -5.65 -9.18 -7.63
N LEU A 69 -4.71 -8.24 -7.50
CA LEU A 69 -5.01 -6.90 -7.01
C LEU A 69 -5.92 -6.14 -7.99
N ASN A 70 -5.66 -6.23 -9.29
CA ASN A 70 -6.49 -5.61 -10.32
C ASN A 70 -7.92 -6.16 -10.30
N ASP A 71 -8.09 -7.49 -10.17
CA ASP A 71 -9.41 -8.10 -10.09
C ASP A 71 -10.20 -7.59 -8.87
N LEU A 72 -9.56 -7.45 -7.72
CA LEU A 72 -10.19 -6.92 -6.51
C LEU A 72 -10.61 -5.46 -6.66
N LEU A 73 -9.76 -4.64 -7.29
CA LEU A 73 -10.04 -3.23 -7.54
C LEU A 73 -11.21 -3.06 -8.52
N LEU A 74 -11.20 -3.81 -9.64
CA LEU A 74 -12.27 -3.80 -10.63
C LEU A 74 -13.61 -4.25 -10.03
N ALA A 75 -13.61 -5.32 -9.22
CA ALA A 75 -14.82 -5.81 -8.57
C ALA A 75 -15.42 -4.77 -7.62
N PHE A 76 -14.57 -4.01 -6.93
CA PHE A 76 -15.01 -2.95 -6.03
C PHE A 76 -15.58 -1.75 -6.80
N ASP A 77 -14.93 -1.31 -7.87
CA ASP A 77 -15.39 -0.19 -8.70
C ASP A 77 -16.70 -0.50 -9.43
N ALA A 78 -16.87 -1.74 -9.91
CA ALA A 78 -18.14 -2.22 -10.47
C ALA A 78 -19.28 -2.13 -9.45
N ASN A 79 -19.02 -2.46 -8.19
CA ASN A 79 -20.03 -2.45 -7.12
C ASN A 79 -20.37 -1.02 -6.63
N ARG A 80 -19.48 -0.04 -6.81
CA ARG A 80 -19.79 1.38 -6.55
C ARG A 80 -20.58 2.06 -7.66
N SER A 81 -20.51 1.50 -8.87
CA SER A 81 -21.14 2.04 -10.07
C SER A 81 -22.57 1.52 -10.28
N SER A 82 -23.02 0.59 -9.43
CA SER A 82 -24.35 -0.02 -9.43
C SER A 82 -25.24 0.60 -8.36
#